data_AF-A0A2H1VBA0-F1
#
_entry.id   AF-A0A2H1VBA0-F1
#
_cell.length_a   1.000
_cell.length_b   1.000
_cell.length_c   1.000
_cell.angle_alpha   90.00
_cell.angle_beta   90.00
_cell.angle_gamma   90.00
#
_symmetry.space_group_name_H-M   'P 1'
#
loop_
_entity.id
_entity.type
_entity.pdbx_description
1 polymer ?
#
loop_
_entity_poly.entity_id
_entity_poly.type
_entity_poly.pdbx_seq_one_letter_code
_entity_poly.pdbx_strand_id
1 'polypeptide(L)'
;LSHKALQGAIMITFYRDEPRFSQPHQLLTLLMDIDSLITKWRYNHVIMVQRMIGSQQLGTGGSSGYQYLRSTLSDRYKVFLDLFNLSTFLLPRSLIPPLDDNMKKSLTLTWGDNAKENGQNVQNGGHSQNTEKETNGDNTPESTFWK
;
A
#
# COMPACT_ATOMS: atom_id res chain seq x y z
N LEU A 1 -9.18 -5.35 -13.25
CA LEU A 1 -9.43 -4.52 -12.05
C LEU A 1 -10.63 -3.61 -12.27
N SER A 2 -11.35 -3.23 -11.21
CA SER A 2 -12.39 -2.19 -11.33
C SER A 2 -11.75 -0.83 -11.56
N HIS A 3 -12.49 0.12 -12.15
CA HIS A 3 -11.99 1.47 -12.43
C HIS A 3 -11.43 2.17 -11.17
N LYS A 4 -12.16 2.07 -10.04
CA LYS A 4 -11.71 2.62 -8.75
C LYS A 4 -10.43 1.97 -8.25
N ALA A 5 -10.27 0.66 -8.45
CA ALA A 5 -9.07 -0.05 -8.02
C ALA A 5 -7.85 0.33 -8.89
N LEU A 6 -8.04 0.56 -10.19
CA LEU A 6 -6.99 1.06 -11.07
C LEU A 6 -6.53 2.46 -10.65
N GLN A 7 -7.47 3.38 -10.38
CA GLN A 7 -7.16 4.71 -9.86
C GLN A 7 -6.37 4.65 -8.55
N GLY A 8 -6.77 3.76 -7.64
CA GLY A 8 -6.03 3.52 -6.39
C GLY A 8 -4.62 3.00 -6.61
N ALA A 9 -4.42 2.07 -7.54
CA ALA A 9 -3.10 1.53 -7.88
C ALA A 9 -2.18 2.60 -8.50
N ILE A 10 -2.73 3.47 -9.36
CA ILE A 10 -2.01 4.64 -9.91
C ILE A 10 -1.61 5.58 -8.77
N MET A 11 -2.55 5.90 -7.87
CA MET A 11 -2.30 6.77 -6.71
C MET A 11 -1.17 6.24 -5.82
N ILE A 12 -1.21 4.95 -5.46
CA ILE A 12 -0.16 4.29 -4.68
C ILE A 12 1.20 4.36 -5.40
N THR A 13 1.20 4.24 -6.73
CA THR A 13 2.43 4.27 -7.53
C THR A 13 3.03 5.68 -7.62
N PHE A 14 2.21 6.71 -7.79
CA PHE A 14 2.67 8.11 -7.85
C PHE A 14 3.20 8.63 -6.51
N TYR A 15 2.54 8.29 -5.40
CA TYR A 15 2.89 8.79 -4.07
C TYR A 15 3.62 7.73 -3.22
N ARG A 16 4.34 6.80 -3.85
CA ARG A 16 5.06 5.69 -3.18
C ARG A 16 6.09 6.14 -2.13
N ASP A 17 6.55 7.38 -2.19
CA ASP A 17 7.52 7.94 -1.25
C ASP A 17 6.87 8.40 0.07
N GLU A 18 5.54 8.50 0.12
CA GLU A 18 4.82 8.81 1.34
C GLU A 18 4.79 7.58 2.29
N PRO A 19 4.98 7.76 3.61
CA PRO A 19 5.11 6.65 4.56
C PRO A 19 3.96 5.64 4.50
N ARG A 20 2.72 6.11 4.34
CA ARG A 20 1.54 5.23 4.26
C ARG A 20 1.41 4.49 2.93
N PHE A 21 2.05 4.93 1.86
CA PHE A 21 1.98 4.28 0.54
C PHE A 21 3.21 3.44 0.20
N SER A 22 4.31 3.58 0.92
CA SER A 22 5.50 2.75 0.73
C SER A 22 5.21 1.24 0.86
N GLN A 23 4.48 0.82 1.91
CA GLN A 23 4.13 -0.59 2.12
C GLN A 23 3.11 -1.12 1.08
N PRO A 24 1.99 -0.43 0.80
CA PRO A 24 1.10 -0.81 -0.30
C PRO A 24 1.80 -0.91 -1.66
N HIS A 25 2.74 -0.01 -1.96
CA HIS A 25 3.49 -0.07 -3.21
C HIS A 25 4.38 -1.33 -3.29
N GLN A 26 5.01 -1.72 -2.19
CA GLN A 26 5.74 -2.98 -2.11
C GLN A 26 4.81 -4.19 -2.34
N LEU A 27 3.60 -4.18 -1.76
CA LEU A 27 2.63 -5.24 -2.00
C LEU A 27 2.25 -5.35 -3.50
N LEU A 28 1.97 -4.23 -4.17
CA LEU A 28 1.68 -4.24 -5.61
C LEU A 28 2.86 -4.80 -6.43
N THR A 29 4.08 -4.47 -6.02
CA THR A 29 5.30 -5.01 -6.64
C THR A 29 5.40 -6.52 -6.45
N LEU A 30 5.19 -7.01 -5.23
CA LEU A 30 5.21 -8.45 -4.93
C LEU A 30 4.14 -9.23 -5.70
N LEU A 31 2.96 -8.64 -5.94
CA LEU A 31 1.93 -9.27 -6.77
C LEU A 31 2.39 -9.44 -8.23
N MET A 32 3.05 -8.43 -8.79
CA MET A 32 3.66 -8.53 -10.13
C MET A 32 4.81 -9.55 -10.16
N ASP A 33 5.61 -9.62 -9.10
CA ASP A 33 6.69 -10.61 -8.97
C ASP A 33 6.14 -12.03 -8.95
N ILE A 34 5.03 -12.29 -8.23
CA ILE A 34 4.38 -13.59 -8.18
C ILE A 34 3.93 -14.03 -9.59
N ASP A 35 3.25 -13.18 -10.35
CA ASP A 35 2.84 -13.48 -11.73
C ASP A 35 4.04 -13.77 -12.64
N SER A 36 5.13 -13.01 -12.46
CA SER A 36 6.37 -13.19 -13.19
C SER A 36 7.03 -14.54 -12.85
N LEU A 37 7.06 -14.91 -11.57
CA LEU A 37 7.61 -16.18 -11.10
C LEU A 37 6.79 -17.38 -11.59
N ILE A 38 5.46 -17.28 -11.58
CA ILE A 38 4.57 -18.32 -12.13
C ILE A 38 4.82 -18.49 -13.63
N THR A 39 4.94 -17.39 -14.38
CA THR A 39 5.24 -17.44 -15.82
C THR A 39 6.61 -18.07 -16.08
N LYS A 40 7.62 -17.73 -15.28
CA LYS A 40 8.96 -18.33 -15.35
C LYS A 40 8.94 -19.82 -15.04
N TRP A 41 8.18 -20.24 -14.04
CA TRP A 41 7.99 -21.66 -13.73
C TRP A 41 7.36 -22.41 -14.91
N ARG A 42 6.28 -21.86 -15.50
CA ARG A 42 5.64 -22.45 -16.69
C ARG A 42 6.61 -22.57 -17.86
N TYR A 43 7.43 -21.55 -18.09
CA TYR A 43 8.43 -21.55 -19.16
C TYR A 43 9.48 -22.64 -18.93
N ASN A 44 10.07 -22.71 -17.74
CA ASN A 44 11.04 -23.74 -17.40
C ASN A 44 10.45 -25.15 -17.55
N HIS A 45 9.18 -25.32 -17.16
CA HIS A 45 8.46 -26.57 -17.36
C HIS A 45 8.32 -26.92 -18.85
N VAL A 46 7.95 -25.96 -19.70
CA VAL A 46 7.86 -26.14 -21.17
C VAL A 46 9.20 -26.61 -21.75
N ILE A 47 10.32 -25.99 -21.35
CA ILE A 47 11.65 -26.37 -21.83
C ILE A 47 12.03 -27.78 -21.39
N MET A 48 11.75 -28.14 -20.13
CA MET A 48 12.00 -29.49 -19.62
C MET A 48 11.19 -30.54 -20.39
N VAL A 49 9.91 -30.28 -20.65
CA VAL A 49 9.04 -31.19 -21.42
C VAL A 49 9.53 -31.33 -22.85
N GLN A 50 9.89 -30.22 -23.51
CA GLN A 50 10.44 -30.25 -24.87
C GLN A 50 11.72 -31.10 -24.95
N ARG A 51 12.56 -31.08 -23.90
CA ARG A 51 13.76 -31.91 -23.83
C ARG A 51 13.44 -33.40 -23.64
N MET A 52 12.40 -33.73 -22.87
CA MET A 52 12.06 -35.11 -22.53
C MET A 52 11.26 -35.84 -23.63
N ILE A 53 10.30 -35.16 -24.26
CA ILE A 53 9.37 -35.77 -25.24
C ILE A 53 9.35 -35.05 -26.59
N GLY A 54 10.25 -34.09 -26.82
CA GLY A 54 10.24 -33.30 -28.04
C GLY A 54 8.99 -32.40 -28.18
N SER A 55 8.74 -31.93 -29.40
CA SER A 55 7.63 -31.03 -29.73
C SER A 55 6.43 -31.72 -30.39
N GLN A 56 6.57 -32.99 -30.79
CA GLN A 56 5.63 -33.72 -31.64
C GLN A 56 4.89 -34.85 -30.93
N GLN A 57 5.37 -35.32 -29.77
CA GLN A 57 4.67 -36.35 -29.01
C GLN A 57 3.49 -35.73 -28.25
N LEU A 58 2.31 -36.33 -28.45
CA LEU A 58 1.14 -36.00 -27.64
C LEU A 58 1.43 -36.30 -26.17
N GLY A 59 0.99 -35.39 -25.31
CA GLY A 59 1.08 -35.60 -23.87
C GLY A 59 0.26 -36.81 -23.46
N THR A 60 0.71 -37.52 -22.43
CA THR A 60 0.00 -38.70 -21.88
C THR A 60 -1.41 -38.36 -21.36
N GLY A 61 -1.69 -37.07 -21.11
CA GLY A 61 -3.02 -36.55 -20.78
C GLY A 61 -3.92 -36.19 -21.98
N GLY A 62 -3.56 -36.57 -23.20
CA GLY A 62 -4.37 -36.32 -24.42
C GLY A 62 -4.25 -34.91 -25.00
N SER A 63 -3.44 -34.03 -24.41
CA SER A 63 -3.13 -32.72 -24.99
C SER A 63 -2.05 -32.82 -26.07
N SER A 64 -1.88 -31.76 -26.86
CA SER A 64 -0.75 -31.60 -27.79
C SER A 64 0.62 -31.43 -27.08
N GLY A 65 0.69 -31.72 -25.78
CA GLY A 65 1.91 -31.72 -24.97
C GLY A 65 2.56 -30.36 -24.93
N TYR A 66 3.70 -30.24 -25.63
CA TYR A 66 4.49 -29.02 -25.74
C TYR A 66 3.67 -27.81 -26.21
N GLN A 67 2.84 -27.96 -27.25
CA GLN A 67 2.11 -26.82 -27.83
C GLN A 67 1.06 -26.26 -26.87
N TYR A 68 0.35 -27.13 -26.15
CA TYR A 68 -0.58 -26.72 -25.10
C TYR A 68 0.16 -25.94 -24.00
N LEU A 69 1.25 -26.50 -23.45
CA LEU A 69 2.01 -25.85 -22.38
C LEU A 69 2.56 -24.49 -22.82
N ARG A 70 3.09 -24.40 -24.05
CA ARG A 70 3.57 -23.14 -24.64
C ARG A 70 2.46 -22.10 -24.74
N SER A 71 1.22 -22.50 -25.06
CA SER A 71 0.07 -21.58 -25.10
C SER A 71 -0.28 -20.99 -23.73
N THR A 72 0.12 -21.66 -22.63
CA THR A 72 -0.11 -21.18 -21.26
C THR A 72 0.84 -20.06 -20.81
N LEU A 73 1.85 -19.72 -21.62
CA LEU A 73 2.78 -18.62 -21.37
C LEU A 73 2.22 -17.24 -21.78
N SER A 74 1.03 -17.22 -22.37
CA SER A 74 0.36 -15.99 -22.81
C SER A 74 -0.09 -15.13 -21.62
N ASP A 75 -0.15 -13.81 -21.84
CA ASP A 75 -0.65 -12.82 -20.88
C ASP A 75 -2.07 -13.08 -20.39
N ARG A 76 -2.85 -13.90 -21.12
CA ARG A 76 -4.17 -14.40 -20.69
C ARG A 76 -4.16 -15.11 -19.33
N TYR A 77 -3.00 -15.61 -18.90
CA TYR A 77 -2.83 -16.31 -17.62
C TYR A 77 -2.21 -15.43 -16.52
N LYS A 78 -1.87 -14.18 -16.81
CA LYS A 78 -1.43 -13.22 -15.78
C LYS A 78 -2.66 -12.64 -15.09
N VAL A 79 -2.72 -12.79 -13.77
CA VAL A 79 -3.89 -12.33 -12.98
C VAL A 79 -3.86 -10.82 -12.79
N PHE A 80 -2.66 -10.26 -12.61
CA PHE A 80 -2.42 -8.85 -12.33
C PHE A 80 -1.93 -8.09 -13.56
N LEU A 81 -2.38 -8.46 -14.76
CA LEU A 81 -1.96 -7.84 -16.03
C LEU A 81 -2.13 -6.31 -16.02
N ASP A 82 -3.19 -5.80 -15.41
CA ASP A 82 -3.43 -4.35 -15.32
C ASP A 82 -2.35 -3.63 -14.51
N LEU A 83 -1.71 -4.29 -13.52
CA LEU A 83 -0.61 -3.69 -12.75
C LEU A 83 0.64 -3.49 -13.63
N PHE A 84 0.93 -4.41 -14.54
CA PHE A 84 2.00 -4.23 -15.53
C PHE A 84 1.69 -3.08 -16.49
N ASN A 85 0.42 -2.97 -16.89
CA ASN A 85 -0.06 -1.90 -17.78
C ASN A 85 -0.16 -0.54 -17.10
N LEU A 86 0.03 -0.43 -15.77
CA LEU A 86 0.12 0.86 -15.07
C LEU A 86 1.25 1.73 -15.60
N SER A 87 2.34 1.11 -16.05
CA SER A 87 3.50 1.78 -16.62
C SER A 87 3.14 2.72 -17.78
N THR A 88 2.11 2.37 -18.55
CA THR A 88 1.57 3.18 -19.66
C THR A 88 0.98 4.50 -19.19
N PHE A 89 0.51 4.58 -17.95
CA PHE A 89 -0.14 5.75 -17.37
C PHE A 89 0.79 6.58 -16.48
N LEU A 90 2.08 6.24 -16.42
CA LEU A 90 3.03 6.96 -15.58
C LEU A 90 3.40 8.30 -16.20
N LEU A 91 3.17 9.38 -15.45
CA LEU A 91 3.56 10.73 -15.82
C LEU A 91 4.95 11.06 -15.25
N PRO A 92 5.73 11.94 -15.92
CA PRO A 92 6.89 12.57 -15.31
C PRO A 92 6.53 13.21 -13.97
N ARG A 93 7.43 13.14 -12.99
CA ARG A 93 7.16 13.65 -11.63
C ARG A 93 6.76 15.12 -11.57
N SER A 94 7.20 15.92 -12.54
CA SER A 94 6.83 17.34 -12.65
C SER A 94 5.34 17.58 -12.94
N LEU A 95 4.63 16.58 -13.49
CA LEU A 95 3.21 16.67 -13.85
C LEU A 95 2.29 15.97 -12.83
N ILE A 96 2.86 15.34 -11.79
CA ILE A 96 2.08 14.73 -10.72
C ILE A 96 1.55 15.86 -9.83
N PRO A 97 0.22 15.93 -9.58
CA PRO A 97 -0.34 16.99 -8.76
C PRO A 97 0.26 16.94 -7.34
N PRO A 98 0.69 18.08 -6.78
CA PRO A 98 1.20 18.10 -5.41
C PRO A 98 0.09 17.76 -4.42
N LEU A 99 0.45 17.10 -3.32
CA LEU A 99 -0.46 16.80 -2.23
C LEU A 99 -0.77 18.07 -1.44
N ASP A 100 -2.05 18.31 -1.16
CA ASP A 100 -2.48 19.36 -0.22
C ASP A 100 -1.97 19.07 1.20
N ASP A 101 -1.82 20.09 2.03
CA ASP A 101 -1.28 19.96 3.40
C ASP A 101 -2.11 19.00 4.26
N ASN A 102 -3.44 19.00 4.09
CA ASN A 102 -4.33 18.06 4.78
C ASN A 102 -4.10 16.61 4.32
N MET A 103 -3.90 16.41 3.01
CA MET A 103 -3.61 15.09 2.44
C MET A 103 -2.26 14.59 2.90
N LYS A 104 -1.25 15.47 2.91
CA LYS A 104 0.08 15.15 3.39
C LYS A 104 0.05 14.72 4.85
N LYS A 105 -0.61 15.49 5.73
CA LYS A 105 -0.80 15.09 7.15
C LYS A 105 -1.47 13.71 7.25
N SER A 106 -2.55 13.48 6.50
CA SER A 106 -3.25 12.19 6.48
C SER A 106 -2.39 11.01 5.95
N LEU A 107 -1.40 11.30 5.12
CA LEU A 107 -0.48 10.33 4.51
C LEU A 107 0.79 10.11 5.32
N THR A 108 1.18 11.07 6.15
CA THR A 108 2.34 10.98 7.06
C THR A 108 1.97 10.44 8.43
N LEU A 109 0.72 10.60 8.87
CA LEU A 109 0.27 10.10 10.17
C LEU A 109 0.50 8.60 10.28
N THR A 110 1.47 8.23 11.09
CA THR A 110 1.71 6.84 11.45
C THR A 110 0.70 6.44 12.52
N TRP A 111 0.40 5.15 12.63
CA TRP A 111 -0.57 4.62 13.60
C TRP A 111 -0.32 5.11 15.05
N GLY A 112 0.92 5.47 15.40
CA GLY A 112 1.30 5.99 16.71
C GLY A 112 0.93 7.45 17.00
N ASP A 113 0.68 8.29 15.99
CA ASP A 113 0.44 9.73 16.20
C ASP A 113 -1.02 10.05 16.53
N ASN A 114 -1.97 9.24 16.04
CA ASN A 114 -3.40 9.39 16.35
C ASN A 114 -3.72 9.19 17.84
N ALA A 115 -2.86 8.47 18.58
CA ALA A 115 -3.02 8.29 20.02
C ALA A 115 -2.74 9.59 20.81
N LYS A 116 -1.95 10.53 20.26
CA LYS A 116 -1.58 11.77 20.96
C LYS A 116 -2.61 12.90 20.77
N GLU A 117 -3.26 13.00 19.61
CA GLU A 117 -4.32 14.00 19.38
C GLU A 117 -5.59 13.70 20.22
N ASN A 118 -5.93 12.42 20.43
CA ASN A 118 -7.09 12.05 21.27
C ASN A 118 -6.87 12.25 22.78
N GLY A 119 -5.61 12.41 23.22
CA GLY A 119 -5.28 12.65 24.64
C GLY A 119 -5.32 14.12 25.07
N GLN A 120 -5.31 15.06 24.12
CA GLN A 120 -5.32 16.51 24.43
C GLN A 120 -6.72 17.14 24.40
N ASN A 121 -7.74 16.43 23.89
CA ASN A 121 -9.09 16.98 23.74
C ASN A 121 -10.01 16.74 24.96
N VAL A 122 -9.47 16.30 26.11
CA VAL A 122 -10.25 15.96 27.31
C VAL A 122 -10.24 17.06 28.40
N GLN A 123 -9.48 18.15 28.25
CA GLN A 123 -9.38 19.19 29.30
C GLN A 123 -10.00 20.57 28.99
N ASN A 124 -10.49 20.84 27.78
CA ASN A 124 -11.16 22.12 27.49
C ASN A 124 -12.68 21.92 27.40
N GLY A 125 -13.30 21.65 28.55
CA GLY A 125 -14.74 21.47 28.65
C GLY A 125 -15.25 21.73 30.06
N GLY A 126 -15.07 22.94 30.59
CA GLY A 126 -15.78 23.34 31.80
C GLY A 126 -15.24 24.55 32.53
N HIS A 127 -15.69 25.76 32.15
CA HIS A 127 -16.14 26.75 33.13
C HIS A 127 -16.88 27.92 32.45
N SER A 128 -18.21 27.96 32.62
CA SER A 128 -18.98 29.20 32.48
C SER A 128 -18.57 30.15 33.59
N GLN A 129 -18.15 31.36 33.23
CA GLN A 129 -18.03 32.48 34.16
C GLN A 129 -19.42 32.88 34.68
N ASN A 130 -19.55 33.04 36.00
CA ASN A 130 -20.44 34.03 36.59
C ASN A 130 -19.95 34.43 38.00
N THR A 131 -19.64 35.73 38.11
CA THR A 131 -19.84 36.66 39.24
C THR A 131 -19.22 36.43 40.63
N GLU A 132 -18.33 37.37 40.99
CA GLU A 132 -18.31 38.19 42.23
C GLU A 132 -18.13 37.53 43.61
N LYS A 133 -16.97 37.74 44.26
CA LYS A 133 -16.74 38.71 45.37
C LYS A 133 -15.44 38.45 46.16
N GLU A 134 -14.84 39.58 46.54
CA GLU A 134 -13.69 39.83 47.42
C GLU A 134 -13.61 38.97 48.70
N THR A 135 -12.41 38.58 49.15
CA THR A 135 -11.66 39.25 50.25
C THR A 135 -10.42 38.46 50.70
N ASN A 136 -9.35 39.23 50.93
CA ASN A 136 -8.09 39.06 51.65
C ASN A 136 -7.84 37.82 52.53
N GLY A 137 -6.58 37.37 52.55
CA GLY A 137 -6.02 36.57 53.65
C GLY A 137 -4.62 36.02 53.36
N ASP A 138 -3.63 36.68 53.92
CA ASP A 138 -2.19 36.41 53.91
C ASP A 138 -1.79 35.01 54.43
N ASN A 139 -0.64 34.50 53.94
CA ASN A 139 0.41 33.78 54.69
C ASN A 139 1.18 32.73 53.84
N THR A 140 2.43 33.08 53.54
CA THR A 140 3.55 32.23 53.10
C THR A 140 4.10 31.32 54.25
N PRO A 141 5.19 30.54 54.09
CA PRO A 141 5.37 29.34 53.26
C PRO A 141 6.10 28.19 54.03
N GLU A 142 5.77 26.91 53.88
CA GLU A 142 6.73 25.82 54.19
C GLU A 142 6.50 24.63 53.24
N SER A 143 7.47 24.27 52.39
CA SER A 143 8.60 23.39 52.66
C SER A 143 8.23 21.90 52.81
N THR A 144 8.62 21.17 51.77
CA THR A 144 9.26 19.86 51.81
C THR A 144 8.41 18.58 51.92
N PHE A 145 8.69 17.65 51.00
CA PHE A 145 9.36 16.36 51.21
C PHE A 145 8.71 15.21 50.41
N TRP A 146 9.52 14.60 49.54
CA TRP A 146 9.26 13.37 48.81
C TRP A 146 8.91 12.19 49.73
N LYS A 147 7.83 11.47 49.40
CA LYS A 147 7.70 10.00 49.53
C LYS A 147 6.57 9.49 48.65
#